data_AF-A0A919VQI6-F1
#
_entry.id   AF-A0A919VQI6-F1
#
_cell.length_a   1.000
_cell.length_b   1.000
_cell.length_c   1.000
_cell.angle_alpha   90.00
_cell.angle_beta   90.00
_cell.angle_gamma   90.00
#
_symmetry.space_group_name_H-M   'P 1'
#
loop_
_entity.id
_entity.type
_entity.pdbx_description
1 polymer ?
#
loop_
_entity_poly.entity_id
_entity_poly.type
_entity_poly.pdbx_seq_one_letter_code
_entity_poly.pdbx_strand_id
1 'polypeptide(L)'
;MDGFIAAVVKPGIGPIAAYPVVLKLLLQAARRGRVRTTRMEAYHLGTQGLAAGADAVSAALDVPLPQRLTGARRLAVATVLSDAREVWQRRLPGAEFHTLSLEDVSTASVTYTALDAVYASGLLQGGADRRRWAHRSIEEFLCATGLQSLPRHSVKRLVLHPRATHRLKLTLPTNG
;
A
#
# COMPACT_ATOMS: atom_id res chain seq x y z
N MET A 1 -11.33 28.44 -8.26
CA MET A 1 -10.10 27.68 -8.61
C MET A 1 -8.92 28.18 -7.77
N ASP A 2 -8.83 29.48 -7.53
CA ASP A 2 -7.75 30.13 -6.76
C ASP A 2 -7.59 29.64 -5.31
N GLY A 3 -8.69 29.30 -4.63
CA GLY A 3 -8.62 28.73 -3.28
C GLY A 3 -7.96 27.35 -3.20
N PHE A 4 -8.06 26.54 -4.26
CA PHE A 4 -7.38 25.24 -4.34
C PHE A 4 -5.89 25.42 -4.59
N ILE A 5 -5.53 26.30 -5.54
CA ILE A 5 -4.13 26.61 -5.86
C ILE A 5 -3.43 27.19 -4.62
N ALA A 6 -4.04 28.18 -3.95
CA ALA A 6 -3.52 28.76 -2.72
C ALA A 6 -3.27 27.71 -1.63
N ALA A 7 -4.13 26.71 -1.55
CA ALA A 7 -4.00 25.64 -0.57
C ALA A 7 -3.01 24.54 -0.91
N VAL A 8 -2.72 24.33 -2.19
CA VAL A 8 -1.69 23.38 -2.64
C VAL A 8 -0.30 24.01 -2.57
N VAL A 9 -0.20 25.31 -2.90
CA VAL A 9 1.07 26.05 -2.96
C VAL A 9 1.56 26.45 -1.56
N LYS A 10 0.69 26.99 -0.70
CA LYS A 10 1.07 27.54 0.62
C LYS A 10 1.73 26.52 1.58
N PRO A 11 1.34 25.23 1.59
CA PRO A 11 1.99 24.23 2.45
C PRO A 11 3.18 23.51 1.80
N GLY A 12 3.64 23.95 0.62
CA GLY A 12 4.76 23.32 -0.09
C GLY A 12 4.42 21.96 -0.73
N ILE A 13 3.13 21.72 -1.03
CA ILE A 13 2.63 20.44 -1.59
C ILE A 13 2.74 20.40 -3.13
N GLY A 14 3.18 21.50 -3.76
CA GLY A 14 3.30 21.67 -5.21
C GLY A 14 4.02 20.52 -5.95
N PRO A 15 5.21 20.06 -5.50
CA PRO A 15 5.91 18.94 -6.15
C PRO A 15 5.12 17.63 -6.13
N ILE A 16 4.21 17.47 -5.17
CA ILE A 16 3.41 16.25 -5.00
C ILE A 16 2.10 16.37 -5.78
N ALA A 17 1.52 17.56 -5.87
CA ALA A 17 0.37 17.84 -6.73
C ALA A 17 0.69 17.73 -8.23
N ALA A 18 1.97 17.66 -8.61
CA ALA A 18 2.39 17.37 -9.99
C ALA A 18 2.03 15.93 -10.42
N TYR A 19 1.83 15.01 -9.47
CA TYR A 19 1.43 13.64 -9.78
C TYR A 19 -0.09 13.57 -10.00
N PRO A 20 -0.58 13.08 -11.15
CA PRO A 20 -2.01 13.07 -11.46
C PRO A 20 -2.87 12.37 -10.39
N VAL A 21 -2.35 11.31 -9.76
CA VAL A 21 -3.07 10.61 -8.69
C VAL A 21 -3.18 11.47 -7.42
N VAL A 22 -2.10 12.10 -6.98
CA VAL A 22 -2.12 12.97 -5.80
C VAL A 22 -2.93 14.22 -6.08
N LEU A 23 -2.87 14.76 -7.28
CA LEU A 23 -3.72 15.87 -7.70
C LEU A 23 -5.21 15.51 -7.61
N LYS A 24 -5.60 14.34 -8.12
CA LYS A 24 -6.99 13.85 -7.99
C LYS A 24 -7.42 13.72 -6.53
N LEU A 25 -6.54 13.26 -5.66
CA LEU A 25 -6.80 13.10 -4.23
C LEU A 25 -6.92 14.44 -3.50
N LEU A 26 -6.01 15.39 -3.79
CA LEU A 26 -6.09 16.75 -3.29
C LEU A 26 -7.35 17.46 -3.78
N LEU A 27 -7.75 17.27 -5.04
CA LEU A 27 -8.99 17.79 -5.61
C LEU A 27 -10.23 17.19 -4.92
N GLN A 28 -10.25 15.88 -4.65
CA GLN A 28 -11.34 15.23 -3.91
C GLN A 28 -11.42 15.73 -2.46
N ALA A 29 -10.28 15.88 -1.77
CA ALA A 29 -10.23 16.42 -0.42
C ALA A 29 -10.71 17.88 -0.39
N ALA A 30 -10.33 18.68 -1.40
CA ALA A 30 -10.75 20.05 -1.54
C ALA A 30 -12.26 20.20 -1.78
N ARG A 31 -12.85 19.34 -2.61
CA ARG A 31 -14.31 19.27 -2.80
C ARG A 31 -15.07 18.95 -1.51
N ARG A 32 -14.42 18.30 -0.54
CA ARG A 32 -14.97 18.00 0.80
C ARG A 32 -14.64 19.08 1.85
N GLY A 33 -14.09 20.23 1.43
CA GLY A 33 -13.69 21.31 2.33
C GLY A 33 -12.43 21.04 3.16
N ARG A 34 -11.71 19.92 2.91
CA ARG A 34 -10.54 19.49 3.69
C ARG A 34 -9.24 19.85 2.98
N VAL A 35 -9.03 21.15 2.88
CA VAL A 35 -8.02 21.77 2.03
C VAL A 35 -6.67 21.97 2.76
N ARG A 36 -6.67 21.95 4.10
CA ARG A 36 -5.45 21.88 4.91
C ARG A 36 -5.09 20.42 5.12
N THR A 37 -4.30 19.86 4.22
CA THR A 37 -3.72 18.53 4.42
C THR A 37 -2.20 18.63 4.43
N THR A 38 -1.59 18.11 5.49
CA THR A 38 -0.15 17.81 5.50
C THR A 38 0.14 16.77 4.41
N ARG A 39 1.42 16.68 3.98
CA ARG A 39 1.86 15.62 3.05
C ARG A 39 1.42 14.23 3.53
N MET A 40 1.56 13.98 4.83
CA MET A 40 1.17 12.72 5.47
C MET A 40 -0.34 12.45 5.33
N GLU A 41 -1.19 13.44 5.59
CA GLU A 41 -2.64 13.30 5.44
C GLU A 41 -3.04 13.06 3.98
N ALA A 42 -2.38 13.72 3.03
CA ALA A 42 -2.62 13.50 1.61
C ALA A 42 -2.31 12.06 1.19
N TYR A 43 -1.19 11.47 1.66
CA TYR A 43 -0.89 10.06 1.42
C TYR A 43 -1.87 9.12 2.13
N HIS A 44 -2.29 9.42 3.36
CA HIS A 44 -3.30 8.63 4.06
C HIS A 44 -4.62 8.58 3.29
N LEU A 45 -5.17 9.74 2.94
CA LEU A 45 -6.41 9.83 2.15
C LEU A 45 -6.23 9.18 0.77
N GLY A 46 -5.05 9.34 0.18
CA GLY A 46 -4.70 8.75 -1.11
C GLY A 46 -4.71 7.24 -1.14
N THR A 47 -3.99 6.64 -0.21
CA THR A 47 -3.91 5.19 -0.06
C THR A 47 -5.26 4.59 0.34
N GLN A 48 -6.05 5.28 1.18
CA GLN A 48 -7.44 4.90 1.46
C GLN A 48 -8.30 4.91 0.20
N GLY A 49 -8.24 5.99 -0.59
CA GLY A 49 -8.99 6.10 -1.84
C GLY A 49 -8.63 5.02 -2.85
N LEU A 50 -7.35 4.69 -3.00
CA LEU A 50 -6.89 3.64 -3.91
C LEU A 50 -7.24 2.22 -3.42
N ALA A 51 -7.13 1.97 -2.11
CA ALA A 51 -7.50 0.69 -1.50
C ALA A 51 -9.03 0.45 -1.51
N ALA A 52 -9.81 1.53 -1.41
CA ALA A 52 -11.26 1.51 -1.53
C ALA A 52 -11.75 1.47 -2.99
N GLY A 53 -10.94 2.01 -3.92
CA GLY A 53 -11.23 2.05 -5.35
C GLY A 53 -11.42 0.64 -5.87
N ALA A 54 -12.68 0.29 -6.14
CA ALA A 54 -13.07 -1.04 -6.53
C ALA A 54 -13.13 -1.13 -8.06
N ASP A 55 -12.22 -1.91 -8.64
CA ASP A 55 -12.61 -2.66 -9.84
C ASP A 55 -13.70 -3.66 -9.44
N ALA A 56 -14.56 -4.08 -10.39
CA ALA A 56 -15.68 -4.99 -10.12
C ALA A 56 -15.25 -6.25 -9.31
N VAL A 57 -14.03 -6.73 -9.56
CA VAL A 57 -13.40 -7.85 -8.85
C VAL A 57 -13.16 -7.53 -7.36
N SER A 58 -12.67 -6.33 -7.04
CA SER A 58 -12.40 -5.92 -5.65
C SER A 58 -13.69 -5.67 -4.86
N ALA A 59 -14.78 -5.26 -5.52
CA ALA A 59 -16.09 -5.14 -4.90
C ALA A 59 -16.66 -6.51 -4.49
N ALA A 60 -16.47 -7.54 -5.31
CA ALA A 60 -16.98 -8.89 -5.07
C ALA A 60 -16.35 -9.60 -3.86
N LEU A 61 -15.14 -9.20 -3.44
CA LEU A 61 -14.42 -9.84 -2.34
C LEU A 61 -14.91 -9.42 -0.93
N ASP A 62 -15.75 -8.38 -0.83
CA ASP A 62 -16.36 -7.88 0.42
C ASP A 62 -15.39 -7.68 1.62
N VAL A 63 -14.11 -7.40 1.34
CA VAL A 63 -13.12 -7.17 2.41
C VAL A 63 -13.26 -5.75 2.95
N PRO A 64 -13.39 -5.54 4.29
CA PRO A 64 -13.44 -4.20 4.86
C PRO A 64 -12.17 -3.38 4.60
N LEU A 65 -12.33 -2.07 4.35
CA LEU A 65 -11.20 -1.17 4.07
C LEU A 65 -10.04 -1.24 5.09
N PRO A 66 -10.27 -1.33 6.42
CA PRO A 66 -9.18 -1.49 7.38
C PRO A 66 -8.33 -2.74 7.16
N GLN A 67 -8.96 -3.86 6.76
CA GLN A 67 -8.26 -5.10 6.46
C GLN A 67 -7.46 -4.97 5.16
N ARG A 68 -8.02 -4.33 4.13
CA ARG A 68 -7.29 -4.02 2.88
C ARG A 68 -6.05 -3.18 3.16
N LEU A 69 -6.17 -2.12 3.96
CA LEU A 69 -5.04 -1.27 4.31
C LEU A 69 -3.97 -2.02 5.12
N THR A 70 -4.38 -2.93 5.99
CA THR A 70 -3.45 -3.80 6.72
C THR A 70 -2.70 -4.73 5.77
N GLY A 71 -3.40 -5.35 4.82
CA GLY A 71 -2.79 -6.15 3.74
C GLY A 71 -1.84 -5.34 2.86
N ALA A 72 -2.23 -4.12 2.48
CA ALA A 72 -1.42 -3.24 1.64
C ALA A 72 -0.11 -2.82 2.32
N ARG A 73 -0.16 -2.45 3.61
CA ARG A 73 1.05 -2.16 4.39
C ARG A 73 1.97 -3.37 4.47
N ARG A 74 1.39 -4.55 4.72
CA ARG A 74 2.15 -5.80 4.83
C ARG A 74 2.85 -6.15 3.51
N LEU A 75 2.12 -6.03 2.41
CA LEU A 75 2.64 -6.23 1.06
C LEU A 75 3.75 -5.23 0.74
N ALA A 76 3.56 -3.95 1.06
CA ALA A 76 4.56 -2.90 0.81
C ALA A 76 5.86 -3.11 1.62
N VAL A 77 5.74 -3.54 2.88
CA VAL A 77 6.91 -3.92 3.69
C VAL A 77 7.68 -5.07 3.04
N ALA A 78 6.96 -6.08 2.56
CA ALA A 78 7.58 -7.22 1.90
C ALA A 78 8.25 -6.80 0.59
N THR A 79 7.56 -6.05 -0.28
CA THR A 79 8.12 -5.64 -1.59
C THR A 79 9.35 -4.75 -1.45
N VAL A 80 9.30 -3.73 -0.59
CA VAL A 80 10.42 -2.80 -0.40
C VAL A 80 11.63 -3.52 0.19
N LEU A 81 11.44 -4.32 1.24
CA LEU A 81 12.56 -4.94 1.92
C LEU A 81 13.18 -6.07 1.10
N SER A 82 12.39 -6.79 0.29
CA SER A 82 12.86 -7.82 -0.63
C SER A 82 13.36 -7.31 -1.98
N ASP A 83 13.32 -5.99 -2.21
CA ASP A 83 13.55 -5.37 -3.53
C ASP A 83 12.74 -6.09 -4.64
N ALA A 84 11.49 -6.46 -4.32
CA ALA A 84 10.60 -7.09 -5.28
C ALA A 84 9.93 -6.01 -6.13
N ARG A 85 10.16 -6.06 -7.44
CA ARG A 85 9.64 -5.08 -8.40
C ARG A 85 8.25 -5.43 -8.89
N GLU A 86 7.86 -6.70 -8.75
CA GLU A 86 6.59 -7.23 -9.23
C GLU A 86 5.93 -8.08 -8.15
N VAL A 87 4.62 -7.90 -8.02
CA VAL A 87 3.73 -8.70 -7.19
C VAL A 87 2.96 -9.64 -8.10
N TRP A 88 3.08 -10.93 -7.83
CA TRP A 88 2.35 -11.99 -8.51
C TRP A 88 1.15 -12.40 -7.68
N GLN A 89 0.01 -12.64 -8.33
CA GLN A 89 -1.16 -13.11 -7.61
C GLN A 89 -0.89 -14.47 -6.96
N ARG A 90 -0.31 -15.41 -7.72
CA ARG A 90 0.02 -16.77 -7.27
C ARG A 90 1.51 -17.04 -7.40
N ARG A 91 2.01 -18.02 -6.64
CA ARG A 91 3.38 -18.49 -6.81
C ARG A 91 3.50 -19.26 -8.12
N LEU A 92 4.50 -18.91 -8.94
CA LEU A 92 4.85 -19.68 -10.12
C LEU A 92 6.10 -20.53 -9.89
N PRO A 93 6.15 -21.78 -10.42
CA PRO A 93 7.38 -22.54 -10.49
C PRO A 93 8.43 -21.78 -11.30
N GLY A 94 9.65 -21.64 -10.74
CA GLY A 94 10.74 -20.94 -11.43
C GLY A 94 10.63 -19.41 -11.44
N ALA A 95 9.80 -18.81 -10.57
CA ALA A 95 9.73 -17.37 -10.42
C ALA A 95 11.13 -16.74 -10.23
N GLU A 96 11.42 -15.72 -11.02
CA GLU A 96 12.73 -15.08 -11.07
C GLU A 96 13.07 -14.29 -9.80
N PHE A 97 14.33 -13.88 -9.70
CA PHE A 97 14.80 -12.91 -8.71
C PHE A 97 13.94 -11.62 -8.77
N HIS A 98 13.69 -10.98 -7.61
CA HIS A 98 12.90 -9.74 -7.50
C HIS A 98 11.39 -9.86 -7.73
N THR A 99 10.83 -11.05 -7.56
CA THR A 99 9.38 -11.29 -7.56
C THR A 99 8.86 -11.63 -6.17
N LEU A 100 7.59 -11.31 -5.90
CA LEU A 100 6.91 -11.63 -4.65
C LEU A 100 5.50 -12.14 -4.96
N SER A 101 5.10 -13.28 -4.40
CA SER A 101 3.72 -13.77 -4.53
C SER A 101 2.88 -13.39 -3.30
N LEU A 102 1.55 -13.29 -3.46
CA LEU A 102 0.66 -13.03 -2.33
C LEU A 102 0.73 -14.12 -1.25
N GLU A 103 1.00 -15.37 -1.65
CA GLU A 103 1.16 -16.51 -0.75
C GLU A 103 2.35 -16.31 0.21
N ASP A 104 3.44 -15.69 -0.26
CA ASP A 104 4.63 -15.39 0.55
C ASP A 104 4.38 -14.33 1.65
N VAL A 105 3.33 -13.53 1.47
CA VAL A 105 2.96 -12.41 2.34
C VAL A 105 1.83 -12.79 3.30
N SER A 106 0.99 -13.75 2.90
CA SER A 106 -0.16 -14.20 3.67
C SER A 106 0.25 -14.75 5.04
N THR A 107 -0.53 -14.41 6.07
CA THR A 107 -0.33 -14.83 7.46
C THR A 107 -1.68 -15.04 8.14
N ALA A 108 -1.71 -15.54 9.38
CA ALA A 108 -2.95 -15.61 10.16
C ALA A 108 -3.64 -14.25 10.34
N SER A 109 -2.86 -13.16 10.48
CA SER A 109 -3.37 -11.80 10.65
C SER A 109 -3.67 -11.05 9.34
N VAL A 110 -3.12 -11.53 8.22
CA VAL A 110 -3.28 -10.93 6.90
C VAL A 110 -3.66 -12.04 5.93
N THR A 111 -4.96 -12.21 5.73
CA THR A 111 -5.50 -13.31 4.94
C THR A 111 -5.17 -13.14 3.46
N TYR A 112 -5.16 -14.27 2.76
CA TYR A 112 -5.00 -14.28 1.31
C TYR A 112 -6.09 -13.46 0.60
N THR A 113 -7.34 -13.53 1.07
CA THR A 113 -8.47 -12.73 0.55
C THR A 113 -8.25 -11.22 0.70
N ALA A 114 -7.67 -10.77 1.83
CA ALA A 114 -7.34 -9.36 2.00
C ALA A 114 -6.24 -8.90 1.03
N LEU A 115 -5.28 -9.77 0.75
CA LEU A 115 -4.22 -9.51 -0.25
C LEU A 115 -4.77 -9.53 -1.68
N ASP A 116 -5.70 -10.42 -2.02
CA ASP A 116 -6.42 -10.40 -3.30
C ASP A 116 -7.19 -9.10 -3.47
N ALA A 117 -7.86 -8.61 -2.42
CA ALA A 117 -8.59 -7.34 -2.47
C ALA A 117 -7.66 -6.14 -2.70
N VAL A 118 -6.45 -6.16 -2.12
CA VAL A 118 -5.39 -5.18 -2.39
C VAL A 118 -4.88 -5.32 -3.83
N TYR A 119 -4.66 -6.55 -4.28
CA TYR A 119 -4.17 -6.84 -5.62
C TYR A 119 -5.11 -6.33 -6.71
N ALA A 120 -6.42 -6.48 -6.48
CA ALA A 120 -7.49 -5.98 -7.34
C ALA A 120 -7.83 -4.48 -7.14
N SER A 121 -7.17 -3.78 -6.22
CA SER A 121 -7.42 -2.35 -5.96
C SER A 121 -6.58 -1.45 -6.87
N GLY A 122 -6.84 -0.14 -6.83
CA GLY A 122 -6.04 0.85 -7.54
C GLY A 122 -4.61 1.05 -7.01
N LEU A 123 -4.22 0.35 -5.93
CA LEU A 123 -2.86 0.41 -5.39
C LEU A 123 -1.83 -0.28 -6.30
N LEU A 124 -2.26 -1.28 -7.06
CA LEU A 124 -1.41 -2.01 -8.00
C LEU A 124 -1.92 -1.82 -9.43
N GLN A 125 -1.00 -1.83 -10.39
CA GLN A 125 -1.26 -1.69 -11.83
C GLN A 125 -0.47 -2.72 -12.61
N GLY A 126 -1.02 -3.21 -13.72
CA GLY A 126 -0.35 -4.20 -14.57
C GLY A 126 -1.33 -5.22 -15.16
N GLY A 127 -0.82 -6.41 -15.46
CA GLY A 127 -1.59 -7.50 -16.03
C GLY A 127 -2.44 -8.25 -15.01
N ALA A 128 -3.05 -9.35 -15.45
CA ALA A 128 -3.84 -10.23 -14.60
C ALA A 128 -2.96 -10.90 -13.52
N ASP A 129 -1.86 -11.54 -13.93
CA ASP A 129 -1.06 -12.39 -13.02
C ASP A 129 0.12 -11.69 -12.37
N ARG A 130 0.53 -10.53 -12.91
CA ARG A 130 1.61 -9.69 -12.38
C ARG A 130 1.22 -8.22 -12.36
N ARG A 131 1.45 -7.57 -11.23
CA ARG A 131 1.23 -6.14 -11.04
C ARG A 131 2.42 -5.50 -10.33
N ARG A 132 2.50 -4.18 -10.46
CA ARG A 132 3.46 -3.32 -9.76
C ARG A 132 2.69 -2.29 -8.96
N TRP A 133 3.33 -1.70 -7.95
CA TRP A 133 2.74 -0.55 -7.27
C TRP A 133 2.45 0.56 -8.26
N ALA A 134 1.26 1.16 -8.16
CA ALA A 134 0.84 2.26 -9.00
C ALA A 134 1.83 3.44 -8.94
N HIS A 135 2.50 3.62 -7.80
CA HIS A 135 3.60 4.56 -7.65
C HIS A 135 4.54 4.18 -6.50
N ARG A 136 5.85 4.38 -6.69
CA ARG A 136 6.87 4.08 -5.67
C ARG A 136 6.66 4.82 -4.35
N SER A 137 6.26 6.09 -4.38
CA SER A 137 6.03 6.85 -3.13
C SER A 137 4.81 6.36 -2.33
N ILE A 138 3.84 5.69 -2.97
CA ILE A 138 2.72 5.05 -2.26
C ILE A 138 3.20 3.79 -1.55
N GLU A 139 3.99 2.98 -2.25
CA GLU A 139 4.65 1.80 -1.70
C GLU A 139 5.53 2.18 -0.50
N GLU A 140 6.41 3.17 -0.64
CA GLU A 140 7.30 3.63 0.44
C GLU A 140 6.52 4.16 1.65
N PHE A 141 5.42 4.90 1.41
CA PHE A 141 4.55 5.38 2.48
C PHE A 141 3.86 4.23 3.23
N LEU A 142 3.31 3.26 2.50
CA LEU A 142 2.68 2.07 3.09
C LEU A 142 3.69 1.19 3.82
N CYS A 143 4.90 1.08 3.30
CA CYS A 143 6.01 0.40 3.96
C CYS A 143 6.35 1.11 5.27
N ALA A 144 6.56 2.43 5.27
CA ALA A 144 6.88 3.19 6.46
C ALA A 144 5.81 3.06 7.55
N THR A 145 4.52 3.19 7.18
CA THR A 145 3.40 3.00 8.13
C THR A 145 3.26 1.55 8.60
N GLY A 146 3.60 0.58 7.75
CA GLY A 146 3.66 -0.83 8.12
C GLY A 146 4.80 -1.14 9.10
N LEU A 147 5.99 -0.57 8.89
CA LEU A 147 7.14 -0.75 9.78
C LEU A 147 6.90 -0.22 11.18
N GLN A 148 6.14 0.88 11.32
CA GLN A 148 5.79 1.46 12.62
C GLN A 148 4.99 0.49 13.51
N SER A 149 4.21 -0.43 12.93
CA SER A 149 3.45 -1.42 13.70
C SER A 149 4.24 -2.70 13.99
N LEU A 150 5.47 -2.84 13.50
CA LEU A 150 6.28 -4.04 13.70
C LEU A 150 7.22 -3.89 14.91
N PRO A 151 7.42 -4.97 15.68
CA PRO A 151 8.50 -5.01 16.65
C PRO A 151 9.86 -4.77 16.00
N ARG A 152 10.74 -3.99 16.64
CA ARG A 152 12.07 -3.63 16.10
C ARG A 152 12.91 -4.84 15.71
N HIS A 153 12.83 -5.95 16.44
CA HIS A 153 13.56 -7.18 16.11
C HIS A 153 13.08 -7.81 14.79
N SER A 154 11.79 -7.69 14.47
CA SER A 154 11.21 -8.20 13.23
C SER A 154 11.66 -7.36 12.03
N VAL A 155 11.72 -6.03 12.21
CA VAL A 155 12.29 -5.12 11.21
C VAL A 155 13.77 -5.45 10.95
N LYS A 156 14.59 -5.60 12.00
CA LYS A 156 16.01 -5.99 11.86
C LYS A 156 16.16 -7.29 11.08
N ARG A 157 15.38 -8.32 11.43
CA ARG A 157 15.43 -9.62 10.74
C ARG A 157 15.05 -9.51 9.26
N LEU A 158 14.06 -8.69 8.93
CA LEU A 158 13.67 -8.43 7.54
C LEU A 158 14.78 -7.76 6.74
N VAL A 159 15.45 -6.77 7.33
CA VAL A 159 16.56 -6.06 6.67
C VAL A 159 17.74 -7.01 6.44
N LEU A 160 18.07 -7.86 7.42
CA LEU A 160 19.17 -8.82 7.32
C LEU A 160 18.84 -10.01 6.41
N HIS A 161 17.56 -10.40 6.35
CA HIS A 161 17.08 -11.53 5.56
C HIS A 161 15.81 -11.15 4.79
N PRO A 162 15.95 -10.39 3.70
CA PRO A 162 14.82 -9.90 2.90
C PRO A 162 13.84 -10.97 2.45
N ARG A 163 14.36 -12.18 2.17
CA ARG A 163 13.57 -13.35 1.74
C ARG A 163 12.88 -14.10 2.87
N ALA A 164 13.14 -13.75 4.13
CA ALA A 164 12.50 -14.38 5.30
C ALA A 164 11.11 -13.81 5.61
N THR A 165 10.51 -13.04 4.68
CA THR A 165 9.15 -12.50 4.78
C THR A 165 8.11 -13.56 5.14
N HIS A 166 8.22 -14.76 4.55
CA HIS A 166 7.36 -15.93 4.85
C HIS A 166 7.56 -16.51 6.28
N ARG A 167 8.68 -16.22 6.96
CA ARG A 167 8.98 -16.67 8.33
C ARG A 167 8.65 -15.65 9.41
N LEU A 168 8.12 -14.51 9.02
CA LEU A 168 7.59 -13.55 9.97
C LEU A 168 6.27 -14.08 10.53
N LYS A 169 6.36 -14.96 11.53
CA LYS A 169 5.31 -15.07 12.55
C LYS A 169 5.27 -13.72 13.27
N LEU A 170 4.57 -12.74 12.68
CA LEU A 170 4.20 -11.52 13.36
C LEU A 170 3.11 -11.89 14.35
N THR A 171 3.51 -12.29 15.56
CA THR A 171 2.64 -12.11 16.70
C THR A 171 2.45 -10.61 16.87
N LEU A 172 1.39 -10.08 16.26
CA LEU A 172 0.87 -8.78 16.66
C LEU A 172 0.56 -8.89 18.16
N PRO A 173 0.97 -7.93 19.00
CA PRO A 173 0.47 -7.89 20.36
C PRO A 173 -1.06 -7.83 20.28
N THR A 174 -1.73 -8.85 20.82
CA THR A 174 -3.15 -8.76 21.13
C THR A 174 -3.26 -7.68 22.19
N ASN A 175 -3.81 -6.53 21.82
CA ASN A 175 -4.13 -5.48 22.78
C ASN A 175 -5.13 -6.07 23.78
N GLY A 176 -4.65 -6.32 25.01
CA GLY A 176 -5.48 -6.47 26.20
C GLY A 176 -5.83 -5.11 26.78
#